data_AF-A0AAW0QH32-F1
#
_entry.id   AF-A0AAW0QH32-F1
#
_cell.length_a   1.000
_cell.length_b   1.000
_cell.length_c   1.000
_cell.angle_alpha   90.00
_cell.angle_beta   90.00
_cell.angle_gamma   90.00
#
_symmetry.space_group_name_H-M   'P 1'
#
loop_
_entity.id
_entity.type
_entity.pdbx_description
1 polymer ?
#
loop_
_entity_poly.entity_id
_entity_poly.type
_entity_poly.pdbx_seq_one_letter_code
_entity_poly.pdbx_strand_id
1 'polypeptide(L)'
;MTGSWRSSISNISFDDPSLTSFALPEIHKQLQIINDYFRHVYGHPGSAFLSEVSVTKRCLNGTISEVLLLAICALTATVLRYPRYYPAQSTCWIQKAEDLLWAGVESPTVPKTQALLLAVLCRVEMGNVKRGYMLLSLASQSASALRLHYERLDLDHHSQEVRRRLTWSIMLIDTYFSVGLPEAGTCPPTTFTSKCHAPRRISMEVALPVFPQPP
;
A
#
# COMPACT_ATOMS: atom_id res chain seq x y z
N MET A 1 7.87 -42.54 -35.30
CA MET A 1 7.42 -41.79 -34.10
C MET A 1 8.35 -40.61 -33.88
N THR A 2 8.07 -39.47 -34.50
CA THR A 2 8.78 -38.19 -34.23
C THR A 2 7.79 -37.06 -34.52
N GLY A 3 6.97 -36.74 -33.51
CA GLY A 3 6.00 -35.65 -33.57
C GLY A 3 6.71 -34.30 -33.39
N SER A 4 6.65 -33.48 -34.43
CA SER A 4 7.13 -32.10 -34.47
C SER A 4 6.23 -31.20 -33.65
N TRP A 5 6.70 -30.74 -32.48
CA TRP A 5 5.98 -29.79 -31.60
C TRP A 5 6.13 -28.32 -32.02
N ARG A 6 6.63 -28.02 -33.23
CA ARG A 6 7.01 -26.66 -33.64
C ARG A 6 5.89 -25.81 -34.27
N SER A 7 4.66 -26.28 -34.36
CA SER A 7 3.61 -25.60 -35.14
C SER A 7 2.54 -24.85 -34.34
N SER A 8 2.67 -24.71 -33.02
CA SER A 8 1.63 -24.06 -32.19
C SER A 8 2.11 -22.84 -31.39
N ILE A 9 3.26 -22.28 -31.75
CA ILE A 9 3.75 -21.01 -31.18
C ILE A 9 3.78 -19.97 -32.31
N SER A 10 2.63 -19.72 -32.90
CA SER A 10 2.41 -18.54 -33.73
C SER A 10 1.06 -17.97 -33.31
N ASN A 11 1.09 -16.77 -32.73
CA ASN A 11 -0.02 -15.92 -32.26
C ASN A 11 -0.09 -15.71 -30.74
N ILE A 12 1.03 -15.29 -30.12
CA ILE A 12 0.92 -14.32 -29.04
C ILE A 12 1.49 -13.02 -29.58
N SER A 13 0.60 -12.22 -30.17
CA SER A 13 0.88 -10.86 -30.59
C SER A 13 1.17 -10.04 -29.34
N PHE A 14 2.44 -9.90 -29.01
CA PHE A 14 2.93 -9.16 -27.84
C PHE A 14 3.22 -7.70 -28.22
N ASP A 15 2.30 -7.05 -28.92
CA ASP A 15 2.39 -5.62 -29.27
C ASP A 15 0.98 -5.02 -29.29
N ASP A 16 0.41 -4.85 -28.10
CA ASP A 16 -0.79 -4.04 -27.90
C ASP A 16 -0.34 -2.65 -27.40
N PRO A 17 -0.26 -1.61 -28.25
CA PRO A 17 0.30 -0.29 -27.90
C PRO A 17 -0.50 0.50 -26.86
N SER A 18 -1.55 -0.11 -26.29
CA SER A 18 -2.35 0.43 -25.19
C SER A 18 -1.74 0.15 -23.80
N LEU A 19 -0.76 -0.76 -23.69
CA LEU A 19 -0.14 -1.22 -22.44
C LEU A 19 1.03 -0.33 -21.94
N THR A 20 1.28 0.79 -22.61
CA THR A 20 2.23 1.83 -22.16
C THR A 20 1.54 3.16 -21.88
N SER A 21 0.22 3.23 -22.00
CA SER A 21 -0.50 4.46 -21.65
C SER A 21 -0.60 4.57 -20.14
N PHE A 22 -0.28 5.75 -19.60
CA PHE A 22 -0.58 6.13 -18.21
C PHE A 22 -2.09 6.18 -17.90
N ALA A 23 -2.94 5.68 -18.80
CA ALA A 23 -4.39 5.69 -18.65
C ALA A 23 -4.81 4.70 -17.56
N LEU A 24 -5.77 5.16 -16.77
CA LEU A 24 -6.49 4.31 -15.85
C LEU A 24 -7.42 3.37 -16.64
N PRO A 25 -7.69 2.16 -16.15
CA PRO A 25 -8.69 1.27 -16.74
C PRO A 25 -10.07 1.93 -16.80
N GLU A 26 -10.98 1.41 -17.62
CA GLU A 26 -12.39 1.83 -17.63
C GLU A 26 -13.03 1.68 -16.24
N ILE A 27 -14.05 2.51 -15.94
CA ILE A 27 -14.66 2.58 -14.61
C ILE A 27 -15.14 1.21 -14.07
N HIS A 28 -15.69 0.35 -14.91
CA HIS A 28 -16.10 -1.00 -14.52
C HIS A 28 -14.92 -1.85 -14.04
N LYS A 29 -13.77 -1.74 -14.71
CA LYS A 29 -12.54 -2.45 -14.32
C LYS A 29 -11.91 -1.83 -13.08
N GLN A 30 -11.97 -0.51 -12.92
CA GLN A 30 -11.54 0.15 -11.69
C GLN A 30 -12.30 -0.37 -10.47
N LEU A 31 -13.63 -0.48 -10.57
CA LEU A 31 -14.48 -1.01 -9.49
C LEU A 31 -14.19 -2.48 -9.19
N GLN A 32 -13.93 -3.30 -10.21
CA GLN A 32 -13.51 -4.70 -10.02
C GLN A 32 -12.19 -4.76 -9.25
N ILE A 33 -11.18 -3.98 -9.66
CA ILE A 33 -9.88 -3.94 -8.98
C ILE A 33 -10.03 -3.42 -7.55
N ILE A 34 -10.86 -2.40 -7.30
CA ILE A 34 -11.15 -1.90 -5.96
C ILE A 34 -11.80 -2.99 -5.09
N ASN A 35 -12.77 -3.74 -5.62
CA ASN A 35 -13.40 -4.84 -4.89
C ASN A 35 -12.39 -5.95 -4.57
N ASP A 36 -11.52 -6.29 -5.52
CA ASP A 36 -10.48 -7.30 -5.33
C ASP A 36 -9.41 -6.83 -4.32
N TYR A 37 -9.12 -5.53 -4.25
CA TYR A 37 -8.32 -4.94 -3.17
C TYR A 37 -8.93 -5.22 -1.80
N PHE A 38 -10.22 -4.92 -1.61
CA PHE A 38 -10.89 -5.13 -0.32
C PHE A 38 -11.04 -6.61 0.04
N ARG A 39 -11.15 -7.50 -0.95
CA ARG A 39 -11.24 -8.95 -0.72
C ARG A 39 -9.91 -9.60 -0.37
N HIS A 40 -8.84 -9.22 -1.06
CA HIS A 40 -7.58 -9.98 -1.02
C HIS A 40 -6.42 -9.21 -0.40
N VAL A 41 -6.37 -7.89 -0.53
CA VAL A 41 -5.25 -7.07 -0.05
C VAL A 41 -5.54 -6.56 1.36
N TYR A 42 -6.78 -6.11 1.63
CA TYR A 42 -7.18 -5.49 2.90
C TYR A 42 -6.99 -6.37 4.14
N GLY A 43 -6.88 -7.70 3.97
CA GLY A 43 -6.53 -8.62 5.05
C GLY A 43 -5.13 -8.37 5.64
N HIS A 44 -4.24 -7.68 4.91
CA HIS A 44 -2.92 -7.29 5.39
C HIS A 44 -3.01 -6.03 6.27
N PRO A 45 -2.51 -6.05 7.52
CA PRO A 45 -2.69 -4.96 8.49
C PRO A 45 -2.05 -3.63 8.04
N GLY A 46 -1.02 -3.68 7.20
CA GLY A 46 -0.44 -2.47 6.58
C GLY A 46 -1.34 -1.78 5.55
N SER A 47 -2.37 -2.46 5.04
CA SER A 47 -3.28 -1.94 4.01
C SER A 47 -4.70 -1.66 4.53
N ALA A 48 -4.98 -2.04 5.79
CA ALA A 48 -6.31 -1.99 6.40
C ALA A 48 -6.72 -0.58 6.88
N PHE A 49 -6.53 0.46 6.07
CA PHE A 49 -6.83 1.85 6.41
C PHE A 49 -7.89 2.52 5.53
N LEU A 50 -8.24 1.91 4.39
CA LEU A 50 -9.28 2.42 3.49
C LEU A 50 -10.68 1.95 3.91
N SER A 51 -11.68 2.77 3.61
CA SER A 51 -13.09 2.40 3.79
C SER A 51 -13.68 1.97 2.45
N GLU A 52 -14.13 0.72 2.35
CA GLU A 52 -14.73 0.15 1.14
C GLU A 52 -15.90 0.99 0.64
N VAL A 53 -16.83 1.31 1.54
CA VAL A 53 -18.02 2.10 1.19
C VAL A 53 -17.66 3.49 0.67
N SER A 54 -16.66 4.13 1.27
CA SER A 54 -16.22 5.47 0.87
C SER A 54 -15.50 5.44 -0.48
N VAL A 55 -14.56 4.52 -0.68
CA VAL A 55 -13.78 4.40 -1.92
C VAL A 55 -14.66 4.02 -3.10
N THR A 56 -15.56 3.04 -2.94
CA THR A 56 -16.46 2.59 -4.01
C THR A 56 -17.44 3.69 -4.42
N LYS A 57 -18.06 4.39 -3.46
CA LYS A 57 -18.96 5.53 -3.76
C LYS A 57 -18.22 6.66 -4.47
N ARG A 58 -17.01 7.01 -4.03
CA ARG A 58 -16.22 8.07 -4.65
C ARG A 58 -15.71 7.70 -6.04
N CYS A 59 -15.42 6.43 -6.29
CA CYS A 59 -15.07 5.93 -7.62
C CYS A 59 -16.26 6.06 -8.58
N LEU A 60 -17.45 5.59 -8.18
CA LEU A 60 -18.68 5.74 -8.98
C LEU A 60 -19.01 7.20 -9.29
N ASN A 61 -18.81 8.09 -8.31
CA ASN A 61 -19.09 9.52 -8.47
C ASN A 61 -17.96 10.29 -9.18
N GLY A 62 -16.83 9.65 -9.51
CA GLY A 62 -15.66 10.31 -10.13
C GLY A 62 -14.94 11.32 -9.22
N THR A 63 -15.20 11.31 -7.90
CA THR A 63 -14.62 12.25 -6.92
C THR A 63 -13.44 11.65 -6.13
N ILE A 64 -13.01 10.45 -6.50
CA ILE A 64 -11.81 9.83 -5.94
C ILE A 64 -10.57 10.56 -6.44
N SER A 65 -9.58 10.74 -5.57
CA SER A 65 -8.30 11.32 -5.98
C SER A 65 -7.62 10.41 -7.00
N GLU A 66 -7.18 10.95 -8.13
CA GLU A 66 -6.49 10.19 -9.19
C GLU A 66 -5.28 9.45 -8.63
N VAL A 67 -4.50 10.11 -7.77
CA VAL A 67 -3.30 9.54 -7.14
C VAL A 67 -3.65 8.31 -6.29
N LEU A 68 -4.75 8.40 -5.54
CA LEU A 68 -5.21 7.29 -4.69
C LEU A 68 -5.69 6.12 -5.55
N LEU A 69 -6.44 6.40 -6.60
CA LEU A 69 -6.95 5.37 -7.51
C LEU A 69 -5.81 4.65 -8.25
N LEU A 70 -4.82 5.40 -8.77
CA LEU A 70 -3.63 4.82 -9.39
C LEU A 70 -2.88 3.89 -8.43
N ALA A 71 -2.70 4.32 -7.18
CA ALA A 71 -1.99 3.52 -6.18
C ALA A 71 -2.76 2.24 -5.80
N ILE A 72 -4.10 2.30 -5.65
CA ILE A 72 -4.95 1.11 -5.42
C ILE A 72 -4.82 0.14 -6.60
N CYS A 73 -4.97 0.65 -7.83
CA CYS A 73 -4.87 -0.18 -9.03
C CYS A 73 -3.49 -0.83 -9.17
N ALA A 74 -2.42 -0.07 -8.94
CA ALA A 74 -1.05 -0.56 -9.02
C ALA A 74 -0.75 -1.64 -7.97
N LEU A 75 -1.08 -1.39 -6.70
CA LEU A 75 -0.84 -2.35 -5.62
C LEU A 75 -1.61 -3.64 -5.85
N THR A 76 -2.90 -3.53 -6.15
CA THR A 76 -3.78 -4.70 -6.35
C THR A 76 -3.32 -5.53 -7.55
N ALA A 77 -3.01 -4.89 -8.67
CA ALA A 77 -2.49 -5.59 -9.84
C ALA A 77 -1.14 -6.28 -9.57
N THR A 78 -0.31 -5.70 -8.71
CA THR A 78 0.99 -6.24 -8.35
C THR A 78 0.86 -7.44 -7.42
N VAL A 79 0.07 -7.32 -6.35
CA VAL A 79 -0.16 -8.40 -5.36
C VAL A 79 -0.89 -9.58 -6.01
N LEU A 80 -1.93 -9.33 -6.80
CA LEU A 80 -2.71 -10.38 -7.46
C LEU A 80 -2.09 -10.87 -8.78
N ARG A 81 -0.99 -10.25 -9.22
CA ARG A 81 -0.27 -10.56 -10.46
C ARG A 81 -1.17 -10.70 -11.68
N TYR A 82 -2.06 -9.72 -11.90
CA TYR A 82 -2.93 -9.74 -13.08
C TYR A 82 -2.09 -9.78 -14.37
N PRO A 83 -2.20 -10.82 -15.23
CA PRO A 83 -1.33 -10.99 -16.39
C PRO A 83 -1.37 -9.82 -17.38
N ARG A 84 -2.50 -9.10 -17.42
CA ARG A 84 -2.70 -7.94 -18.30
C ARG A 84 -2.01 -6.66 -17.81
N TYR A 85 -1.79 -6.54 -16.51
CA TYR A 85 -1.32 -5.29 -15.91
C TYR A 85 0.06 -5.43 -15.23
N TYR A 86 0.38 -6.60 -14.71
CA TYR A 86 1.67 -6.89 -14.09
C TYR A 86 2.66 -7.45 -15.12
N PRO A 87 3.94 -7.03 -15.13
CA PRO A 87 4.55 -5.99 -14.27
C PRO A 87 4.56 -4.59 -14.89
N ALA A 88 4.36 -4.44 -16.20
CA ALA A 88 4.61 -3.19 -16.92
C ALA A 88 3.62 -2.07 -16.52
N GLN A 89 2.32 -2.31 -16.68
CA GLN A 89 1.29 -1.30 -16.43
C GLN A 89 1.19 -0.91 -14.95
N SER A 90 1.31 -1.88 -14.03
CA SER A 90 1.30 -1.59 -12.59
C SER A 90 2.50 -0.72 -12.18
N THR A 91 3.67 -0.94 -12.81
CA THR A 91 4.85 -0.09 -12.62
C THR A 91 4.64 1.33 -13.17
N CYS A 92 4.00 1.47 -14.33
CA CYS A 92 3.65 2.78 -14.89
C CYS A 92 2.66 3.55 -14.01
N TRP A 93 1.63 2.89 -13.49
CA TRP A 93 0.66 3.51 -12.58
C TRP A 93 1.30 3.98 -11.28
N ILE A 94 2.16 3.16 -10.66
CA ILE A 94 2.82 3.58 -9.43
C ILE A 94 3.84 4.70 -9.67
N GLN A 95 4.54 4.68 -10.81
CA GLN A 95 5.45 5.78 -11.16
C GLN A 95 4.70 7.09 -11.32
N LYS A 96 3.58 7.10 -12.05
CA LYS A 96 2.73 8.29 -12.18
C LYS A 96 2.14 8.73 -10.84
N ALA A 97 1.73 7.81 -9.98
CA ALA A 97 1.24 8.15 -8.64
C ALA A 97 2.34 8.85 -7.83
N GLU A 98 3.57 8.36 -7.88
CA GLU A 98 4.72 9.02 -7.22
C GLU A 98 4.99 10.41 -7.79
N ASP A 99 4.99 10.59 -9.11
CA ASP A 99 5.23 11.89 -9.72
C ASP A 99 4.18 12.93 -9.27
N LEU A 100 2.91 12.52 -9.19
CA LEU A 100 1.83 13.37 -8.66
C LEU A 100 1.98 13.65 -7.15
N LEU A 101 2.52 12.71 -6.38
CA LEU A 101 2.81 12.91 -4.95
C LEU A 101 3.96 13.89 -4.75
N TRP A 102 5.02 13.80 -5.56
CA TRP A 102 6.15 14.71 -5.54
C TRP A 102 5.77 16.13 -5.94
N ALA A 103 4.93 16.29 -6.96
CA ALA A 103 4.42 17.60 -7.37
C ALA A 103 3.59 18.29 -6.26
N GLY A 104 3.03 17.52 -5.33
CA GLY A 104 2.14 18.00 -4.28
C GLY A 104 2.67 17.83 -2.86
N VAL A 105 4.00 17.75 -2.68
CA VAL A 105 4.65 17.40 -1.40
C VAL A 105 4.39 18.42 -0.28
N GLU A 106 4.30 19.71 -0.62
CA GLU A 106 4.09 20.81 0.34
C GLU A 106 2.65 20.89 0.87
N SER A 107 1.71 20.20 0.21
CA SER A 107 0.29 20.19 0.56
C SER A 107 -0.18 18.77 0.92
N PRO A 108 0.25 18.24 2.09
CA PRO A 108 -0.17 16.91 2.52
C PRO A 108 -1.69 16.91 2.76
N THR A 109 -2.35 15.84 2.30
CA THR A 109 -3.77 15.59 2.53
C THR A 109 -3.96 14.12 2.86
N VAL A 110 -5.02 13.78 3.61
CA VAL A 110 -5.34 12.39 3.96
C VAL A 110 -5.29 11.43 2.74
N PRO A 111 -5.96 11.73 1.60
CA PRO A 111 -5.91 10.83 0.44
C PRO A 111 -4.51 10.74 -0.20
N LYS A 112 -3.69 11.79 -0.17
CA LYS A 112 -2.30 11.72 -0.62
C LYS A 112 -1.45 10.85 0.32
N THR A 113 -1.63 10.98 1.63
CA THR A 113 -0.93 10.13 2.62
C THR A 113 -1.36 8.66 2.51
N GLN A 114 -2.65 8.40 2.26
CA GLN A 114 -3.16 7.06 1.94
C GLN A 114 -2.48 6.50 0.68
N ALA A 115 -2.40 7.30 -0.39
CA ALA A 115 -1.75 6.91 -1.63
C ALA A 115 -0.25 6.66 -1.46
N LEU A 116 0.46 7.48 -0.66
CA LEU A 116 1.87 7.26 -0.29
C LEU A 116 2.07 5.91 0.37
N LEU A 117 1.20 5.54 1.32
CA LEU A 117 1.31 4.26 2.00
C LEU A 117 1.06 3.07 1.05
N LEU A 118 0.08 3.17 0.15
CA LEU A 118 -0.11 2.17 -0.91
C LEU A 118 1.10 2.08 -1.84
N ALA A 119 1.75 3.21 -2.15
CA ALA A 119 2.95 3.25 -2.96
C ALA A 119 4.13 2.55 -2.27
N VAL A 120 4.29 2.74 -0.95
CA VAL A 120 5.28 2.02 -0.14
C VAL A 120 5.08 0.51 -0.28
N LEU A 121 3.86 0.04 -0.01
CA LEU A 121 3.52 -1.39 -0.12
C LEU A 121 3.80 -1.92 -1.53
N CYS A 122 3.39 -1.18 -2.57
CA CYS A 122 3.58 -1.59 -3.95
C CYS A 122 5.07 -1.70 -4.32
N ARG A 123 5.90 -0.76 -3.87
CA ARG A 123 7.36 -0.80 -4.10
C ARG A 123 8.03 -1.95 -3.36
N VAL A 124 7.58 -2.27 -2.14
CA VAL A 124 8.08 -3.42 -1.38
C VAL A 124 7.71 -4.72 -2.09
N GLU A 125 6.48 -4.88 -2.57
CA GLU A 125 6.04 -6.05 -3.34
C GLU A 125 6.81 -6.22 -4.66
N MET A 126 7.20 -5.11 -5.30
CA MET A 126 8.08 -5.13 -6.48
C MET A 126 9.56 -5.38 -6.14
N GLY A 127 9.93 -5.51 -4.86
CA GLY A 127 11.31 -5.72 -4.41
C GLY A 127 12.15 -4.44 -4.28
N ASN A 128 11.59 -3.26 -4.52
CA ASN A 128 12.28 -1.98 -4.36
C ASN A 128 12.12 -1.41 -2.94
N VAL A 129 12.67 -2.16 -1.97
CA VAL A 129 12.56 -1.88 -0.54
C VAL A 129 13.16 -0.52 -0.16
N LYS A 130 14.29 -0.13 -0.77
CA LYS A 130 14.95 1.17 -0.52
C LYS A 130 14.06 2.35 -0.90
N ARG A 131 13.43 2.31 -2.08
CA ARG A 131 12.49 3.35 -2.52
C ARG A 131 11.23 3.35 -1.65
N GLY A 132 10.73 2.18 -1.27
CA GLY A 132 9.64 2.04 -0.31
C GLY A 132 9.94 2.73 1.03
N TYR A 133 11.14 2.54 1.57
CA TYR A 133 11.58 3.18 2.83
C TYR A 133 11.62 4.71 2.72
N MET A 134 12.16 5.28 1.63
CA MET A 134 12.16 6.74 1.42
C MET A 134 10.74 7.32 1.36
N LEU A 135 9.82 6.63 0.67
CA LEU A 135 8.42 7.03 0.60
C LEU A 135 7.72 6.90 1.96
N LEU A 136 8.12 5.92 2.78
CA LEU A 136 7.59 5.74 4.13
C LEU A 136 7.98 6.90 5.05
N SER A 137 9.23 7.37 4.97
CA SER A 137 9.66 8.57 5.69
C SER A 137 8.80 9.78 5.31
N LEU A 138 8.48 9.94 4.03
CA LEU A 138 7.60 11.02 3.56
C LEU A 138 6.16 10.85 4.05
N ALA A 139 5.63 9.62 4.08
CA ALA A 139 4.31 9.31 4.62
C ALA A 139 4.21 9.65 6.12
N SER A 140 5.25 9.32 6.90
CA SER A 140 5.36 9.62 8.33
C SER A 140 5.37 11.13 8.60
N GLN A 141 6.18 11.88 7.83
CA GLN A 141 6.20 13.35 7.91
C GLN A 141 4.85 13.97 7.50
N SER A 142 4.21 13.44 6.45
CA SER A 142 2.87 13.88 6.03
C SER A 142 1.81 13.64 7.12
N ALA A 143 1.85 12.49 7.79
CA ALA A 143 0.95 12.17 8.89
C ALA A 143 1.16 13.12 10.08
N SER A 144 2.41 13.45 10.39
CA SER A 144 2.79 14.42 11.43
C SER A 144 2.30 15.84 11.08
N ALA A 145 2.51 16.30 9.85
CA ALA A 145 2.05 17.60 9.37
C ALA A 145 0.52 17.73 9.42
N LEU A 146 -0.20 16.66 9.09
CA LEU A 146 -1.67 16.59 9.19
C LEU A 146 -2.17 16.44 10.63
N ARG A 147 -1.27 16.23 11.59
CA ARG A 147 -1.59 15.94 13.00
C ARG A 147 -2.55 14.75 13.12
N LEU A 148 -2.35 13.70 12.32
CA LEU A 148 -3.20 12.50 12.34
C LEU A 148 -3.14 11.75 13.69
N HIS A 149 -2.10 12.02 14.48
CA HIS A 149 -1.93 11.49 15.83
C HIS A 149 -2.86 12.14 16.87
N TYR A 150 -3.44 13.31 16.57
CA TYR A 150 -4.37 13.98 17.47
C TYR A 150 -5.81 13.66 17.08
N GLU A 151 -6.55 13.10 18.04
CA GLU A 151 -7.98 12.89 17.89
C GLU A 151 -8.70 14.24 17.89
N ARG A 152 -9.37 14.56 16.78
CA ARG A 152 -10.16 15.78 16.64
C ARG A 152 -11.63 15.42 16.78
N LEU A 153 -12.25 15.87 17.88
CA LEU A 153 -13.66 15.62 18.20
C LEU A 153 -14.62 16.27 17.19
N ASP A 154 -14.14 17.23 16.39
CA ASP A 154 -14.92 17.92 15.35
C ASP A 154 -15.18 17.06 14.10
N LEU A 155 -14.52 15.91 13.96
CA LEU A 155 -14.71 15.00 12.83
C LEU A 155 -15.69 13.88 13.17
N ASP A 156 -16.44 13.46 12.16
CA ASP A 156 -17.29 12.26 12.25
C ASP A 156 -16.46 11.01 12.62
N HIS A 157 -17.08 10.09 13.35
CA HIS A 157 -16.45 8.86 13.85
C HIS A 157 -15.81 8.04 12.71
N HIS A 158 -16.42 8.01 11.53
CA HIS A 158 -15.85 7.34 10.38
C HIS A 158 -14.49 7.93 9.97
N SER A 159 -14.40 9.26 9.96
CA SER A 159 -13.19 9.98 9.56
C SER A 159 -12.10 9.85 10.61
N GLN A 160 -12.45 9.83 11.89
CA GLN A 160 -11.52 9.56 12.99
C GLN A 160 -10.93 8.15 12.87
N GLU A 161 -11.78 7.15 12.64
CA GLU A 161 -11.34 5.76 12.51
C GLU A 161 -10.40 5.54 11.32
N VAL A 162 -10.69 6.14 10.16
CA VAL A 162 -9.82 6.09 8.99
C VAL A 162 -8.45 6.71 9.27
N ARG A 163 -8.42 7.87 9.96
CA ARG A 163 -7.16 8.53 10.34
C ARG A 163 -6.36 7.69 11.33
N ARG A 164 -7.05 7.12 12.34
CA ARG A 164 -6.44 6.23 13.32
C ARG A 164 -5.80 5.03 12.62
N ARG A 165 -6.56 4.30 11.79
CA ARG A 165 -6.04 3.15 11.03
C ARG A 165 -4.85 3.52 10.16
N LEU A 166 -4.91 4.65 9.45
CA LEU A 166 -3.79 5.12 8.63
C LEU A 166 -2.52 5.34 9.46
N THR A 167 -2.63 6.02 10.62
CA THR A 167 -1.52 6.20 11.55
C THR A 167 -0.96 4.87 12.03
N TRP A 168 -1.82 3.93 12.43
CA TRP A 168 -1.41 2.59 12.87
C TRP A 168 -0.69 1.81 11.76
N SER A 169 -1.19 1.85 10.53
CA SER A 169 -0.55 1.17 9.39
C SER A 169 0.82 1.76 9.08
N ILE A 170 0.99 3.09 9.15
CA ILE A 170 2.31 3.74 8.97
C ILE A 170 3.29 3.25 10.04
N MET A 171 2.90 3.29 11.32
CA MET A 171 3.76 2.84 12.43
C MET A 171 4.12 1.34 12.31
N LEU A 172 3.15 0.52 11.91
CA LEU A 172 3.36 -0.92 11.74
C LEU A 172 4.39 -1.21 10.65
N ILE A 173 4.27 -0.55 9.50
CA ILE A 173 5.20 -0.72 8.38
C ILE A 173 6.59 -0.17 8.75
N ASP A 174 6.66 0.97 9.44
CA ASP A 174 7.92 1.57 9.91
C ASP A 174 8.68 0.65 10.88
N THR A 175 7.94 0.02 11.79
CA THR A 175 8.51 -1.00 12.68
C THR A 175 9.03 -2.20 11.90
N TYR A 176 8.30 -2.67 10.88
CA TYR A 176 8.73 -3.78 10.02
C TYR A 176 10.05 -3.47 9.29
N PHE A 177 10.19 -2.26 8.74
CA PHE A 177 11.45 -1.82 8.13
C PHE A 177 12.60 -1.72 9.13
N SER A 178 12.33 -1.23 10.34
CA SER A 178 13.33 -1.05 11.40
C SER A 178 13.84 -2.37 11.98
N VAL A 179 13.00 -3.42 12.03
CA VAL A 179 13.40 -4.76 12.48
C VAL A 179 14.33 -5.45 11.47
N GLY A 180 14.25 -5.09 10.18
CA GLY A 180 15.11 -5.62 9.11
C GLY A 180 16.45 -4.90 8.94
N LEU A 181 16.69 -3.80 9.66
CA LEU A 181 17.91 -2.99 9.58
C LEU A 181 18.42 -2.69 10.99
N PRO A 182 19.30 -3.52 11.58
CA PRO A 182 19.89 -3.24 12.89
C PRO A 182 20.71 -1.93 12.92
N GLU A 183 21.01 -1.33 11.76
CA GLU A 183 21.75 -0.05 11.65
C GLU A 183 20.86 1.20 11.45
N ALA A 184 19.54 1.06 11.26
CA ALA A 184 18.64 2.19 11.00
C ALA A 184 17.86 2.68 12.24
N GLY A 185 18.18 2.15 13.43
CA GLY A 185 17.69 2.70 14.69
C GLY A 185 18.43 3.99 15.03
N THR A 186 17.93 5.15 14.61
CA THR A 186 18.54 6.45 14.95
C THR A 186 18.32 6.89 16.41
N CYS A 187 18.08 5.96 17.33
CA CYS A 187 18.04 6.26 18.76
C CYS A 187 18.80 5.18 19.54
N PRO A 188 19.86 5.52 20.29
CA PRO A 188 20.41 4.59 21.26
C PRO A 188 19.33 4.29 22.31
N PRO A 189 19.17 3.03 22.76
CA PRO A 189 18.27 2.71 23.86
C PRO A 189 18.90 3.18 25.16
N THR A 190 18.85 4.47 25.45
CA THR A 190 19.09 4.97 26.80
C THR A 190 17.85 4.68 27.63
N THR A 191 17.89 3.51 28.29
CA THR A 191 17.35 3.25 29.63
C THR A 191 16.09 4.03 30.03
N PHE A 192 14.94 3.52 29.60
CA PHE A 192 13.69 3.70 30.34
C PHE A 192 13.30 2.35 30.94
N THR A 193 13.87 2.02 32.09
CA THR A 193 13.32 0.98 32.97
C THR A 193 12.13 1.57 33.73
N SER A 194 10.97 1.64 33.09
CA SER A 194 9.70 1.70 33.80
C SER A 194 9.15 0.28 33.90
N LYS A 195 9.34 -0.36 35.06
CA LYS A 195 8.62 -1.58 35.42
C LYS A 195 7.12 -1.27 35.43
N CYS A 196 6.43 -1.61 34.34
CA CYS A 196 4.96 -1.62 34.34
C CYS A 196 4.47 -2.93 34.96
N HIS A 197 3.93 -2.80 36.17
CA HIS A 197 3.08 -3.80 36.79
C HIS A 197 1.80 -3.92 35.92
N ALA A 198 1.61 -5.06 35.24
CA ALA A 198 0.33 -5.37 34.62
C ALA A 198 -0.72 -5.65 35.72
N PRO A 199 -2.03 -5.43 35.48
CA PRO A 199 -2.74 -6.42 34.67
C PRO A 199 -3.87 -5.89 33.76
N ARG A 200 -4.18 -6.73 32.76
CA ARG A 200 -5.41 -6.87 31.93
C ARG A 200 -5.39 -6.31 30.49
N ARG A 201 -4.84 -7.17 29.61
CA ARG A 201 -5.53 -7.79 28.46
C ARG A 201 -6.13 -6.86 27.39
N ILE A 202 -5.38 -6.66 26.30
CA ILE A 202 -5.78 -7.02 24.93
C ILE A 202 -4.53 -7.56 24.22
N SER A 203 -4.42 -8.88 24.11
CA SER A 203 -3.36 -9.51 23.30
C SER A 203 -3.72 -9.34 21.83
N MET A 204 -3.00 -8.47 21.13
CA MET A 204 -2.83 -8.59 19.68
C MET A 204 -1.56 -9.41 19.49
N GLU A 205 -1.71 -10.72 19.57
CA GLU A 205 -0.60 -11.66 19.43
C GLU A 205 -0.18 -11.68 17.96
N VAL A 206 0.90 -10.96 17.66
CA VAL A 206 1.66 -11.14 16.43
C VAL A 206 2.33 -12.50 16.53
N ALA A 207 1.63 -13.53 16.05
CA ALA A 207 2.22 -14.85 15.86
C ALA A 207 3.25 -14.77 14.72
N LEU A 208 4.53 -14.64 15.08
CA LEU A 208 5.64 -14.90 14.16
C LEU A 208 5.68 -16.42 13.87
N PRO A 209 5.89 -16.85 12.60
CA PRO A 209 6.02 -18.28 12.30
C PRO A 209 7.39 -18.79 12.77
N VAL A 210 7.37 -19.74 13.71
CA VAL A 210 8.55 -20.52 14.13
C VAL A 210 8.79 -21.60 13.09
N PHE A 211 9.90 -21.51 12.35
CA PHE A 211 10.37 -22.60 11.48
C PHE A 211 11.05 -23.70 12.33
N PRO A 212 10.72 -24.99 12.13
CA PRO A 212 11.41 -26.09 12.80
C PRO A 212 12.76 -26.39 12.14
N GLN A 213 13.82 -26.54 12.95
CA GLN A 213 15.12 -27.02 12.51
C GLN A 213 15.09 -28.56 12.38
N PRO A 214 15.67 -29.16 11.31
CA PRO A 214 15.72 -30.61 11.10
C PRO A 214 16.80 -31.30 11.98
N PRO A 215 16.78 -32.64 12.11
CA PRO A 215 17.33 -33.39 13.25
C PRO A 215 18.85 -33.46 13.33
#